data_AF-A0A943C6Y4-F1
#
_entry.id   AF-A0A943C6Y4-F1
#
_cell.length_a   1.000
_cell.length_b   1.000
_cell.length_c   1.000
_cell.angle_alpha   90.00
_cell.angle_beta   90.00
_cell.angle_gamma   90.00
#
_symmetry.space_group_name_H-M   'P 1'
#
loop_
_entity.id
_entity.type
_entity.pdbx_description
1 polymer ?
#
loop_
_entity_poly.entity_id
_entity_poly.type
_entity_poly.pdbx_seq_one_letter_code
_entity_poly.pdbx_strand_id
1 'polypeptide(L)'
;MKRTKKQFTVDRIVPDSEGKLHIKVGIHLLLSLCLCLGSLSVLHAEGNEYPSISAMVYLLMIATLVCCVLSQRKREKQWMKVFYYGGPWLLVLILTGFHGYWTGAKSWINMILMYWNEVHDGGVALLSVSQENAAMQSFTLLMVIFCAQFCWWMVKDRKVICGIGYSMAWTMLALMTGMFQPYMGMLFLIGLAGLFLAIQGGYVTARNLFCFVMVSVIVVIGGLTLPQENLDSVTQARQQWKEQIRTWRYGEDSLPEGDLRQAASLQKNSNEMLQVQTGQQKMLYLRGFVGEVYQNGVWHELPSYTYGNENAGIMKWFLQQGFHPQMQVAEYYALCSEDNQPEENELSISVTDASRYYFYLPVSMEEVNGSNYKEKRSSRLFSTGWRGAGSYSGTELSGSRPAELTVAEDWVSDPTTEAQKQYCQTESVYRDFVYENYTQTDADTVKLMNEIFWDDYDPESDGIYSALSQVRTVLNNNVKYVEKPMAAPES
;
A
#
# COMPACT_ATOMS: atom_id res chain seq x y z
N MET A 1 54.52 -68.09 34.30
CA MET A 1 53.92 -68.22 32.95
C MET A 1 53.51 -66.85 32.42
N LYS A 2 54.15 -66.36 31.37
CA LYS A 2 53.79 -65.11 30.66
C LYS A 2 52.47 -65.33 29.91
N ARG A 3 51.43 -64.54 30.20
CA ARG A 3 50.25 -64.43 29.34
C ARG A 3 50.53 -63.39 28.25
N THR A 4 50.67 -63.86 27.02
CA THR A 4 50.81 -63.06 25.79
C THR A 4 49.51 -62.29 25.52
N LYS A 5 49.56 -60.95 25.51
CA LYS A 5 48.47 -60.11 25.01
C LYS A 5 48.42 -60.24 23.49
N LYS A 6 47.34 -60.79 22.95
CA LYS A 6 47.02 -60.72 21.52
C LYS A 6 46.69 -59.28 21.17
N GLN A 7 47.41 -58.71 20.20
CA GLN A 7 47.20 -57.37 19.68
C GLN A 7 46.00 -57.42 18.72
N PHE A 8 44.93 -56.69 19.02
CA PHE A 8 43.80 -56.52 18.12
C PHE A 8 44.14 -55.41 17.11
N THR A 9 44.25 -55.77 15.83
CA THR A 9 44.32 -54.81 14.72
C THR A 9 42.91 -54.29 14.49
N VAL A 10 42.68 -53.02 14.81
CA VAL A 10 41.44 -52.31 14.42
C VAL A 10 41.65 -51.79 13.02
N ASP A 11 41.12 -52.50 12.02
CA ASP A 11 41.05 -51.98 10.66
C ASP A 11 40.12 -50.75 10.65
N ARG A 12 40.73 -49.58 10.46
CA ARG A 12 40.01 -48.33 10.31
C ARG A 12 39.39 -48.32 8.91
N ILE A 13 38.14 -48.73 8.81
CA ILE A 13 37.35 -48.57 7.58
C ILE A 13 37.25 -47.08 7.29
N VAL A 14 38.02 -46.58 6.32
CA VAL A 14 37.86 -45.24 5.77
C VAL A 14 36.61 -45.27 4.90
N PRO A 15 35.53 -44.55 5.24
CA PRO A 15 34.33 -44.56 4.41
C PRO A 15 34.66 -43.87 3.09
N ASP A 16 34.36 -44.55 1.98
CA ASP A 16 34.54 -44.03 0.64
C ASP A 16 33.82 -42.69 0.48
N SER A 17 34.59 -41.64 0.20
CA SER A 17 34.19 -40.24 0.39
C SER A 17 33.55 -39.61 -0.85
N GLU A 18 33.60 -40.30 -2.00
CA GLU A 18 33.12 -39.77 -3.28
C GLU A 18 31.59 -39.85 -3.39
N GLY A 19 30.97 -40.96 -3.00
CA GLY A 19 29.50 -41.12 -3.05
C GLY A 19 28.72 -40.10 -2.21
N LYS A 20 29.25 -39.70 -1.04
CA LYS A 20 28.64 -38.67 -0.17
C LYS A 20 28.80 -37.25 -0.72
N LEU A 21 29.76 -37.01 -1.61
CA LEU A 21 29.98 -35.70 -2.22
C LEU A 21 28.94 -35.41 -3.31
N HIS A 22 28.66 -36.39 -4.18
CA HIS A 22 27.68 -36.24 -5.26
C HIS A 22 26.27 -35.98 -4.76
N ILE A 23 25.84 -36.68 -3.70
CA ILE A 23 24.53 -36.47 -3.06
C ILE A 23 24.43 -35.06 -2.46
N LYS A 24 25.49 -34.57 -1.81
CA LYS A 24 25.52 -33.21 -1.24
C LYS A 24 25.44 -32.12 -2.31
N VAL A 25 26.19 -32.27 -3.40
CA VAL A 25 26.19 -31.31 -4.51
C VAL A 25 24.82 -31.30 -5.21
N GLY A 26 24.19 -32.47 -5.38
CA GLY A 26 22.84 -32.57 -5.94
C GLY A 26 21.79 -31.87 -5.10
N ILE A 27 21.82 -32.04 -3.77
CA ILE A 27 20.93 -31.32 -2.85
C ILE A 27 21.18 -29.81 -2.91
N HIS A 28 22.44 -29.37 -2.97
CA HIS A 28 22.74 -27.95 -3.06
C HIS A 28 22.17 -27.33 -4.36
N LEU A 29 22.32 -28.03 -5.48
CA LEU A 29 21.76 -27.60 -6.76
C LEU A 29 20.24 -27.49 -6.72
N LEU A 30 19.55 -28.49 -6.16
CA LEU A 30 18.09 -28.48 -6.05
C LEU A 30 17.59 -27.29 -5.22
N LEU A 31 18.20 -27.04 -4.06
CA LEU A 31 17.79 -25.95 -3.18
C LEU A 31 18.07 -24.57 -3.78
N SER A 32 19.23 -24.41 -4.44
CA SER A 32 19.55 -23.17 -5.15
C SER A 32 18.61 -22.93 -6.34
N LEU A 33 18.21 -24.00 -7.04
CA LEU A 33 17.22 -23.93 -8.10
C LEU A 33 15.85 -23.47 -7.57
N CYS A 34 15.36 -24.04 -6.45
CA CYS A 34 14.11 -23.62 -5.84
C CYS A 34 14.11 -22.13 -5.45
N LEU A 35 15.15 -21.67 -4.74
CA LEU A 35 15.26 -20.26 -4.35
C LEU A 35 15.34 -19.31 -5.55
N CYS A 36 16.08 -19.70 -6.60
CA CYS A 36 16.25 -18.89 -7.79
C CYS A 36 14.99 -18.86 -8.66
N LEU A 37 14.24 -19.96 -8.76
CA LEU A 37 12.96 -19.98 -9.48
C LEU A 37 11.89 -19.14 -8.77
N GLY A 38 11.92 -19.10 -7.43
CA GLY A 38 11.05 -18.22 -6.65
C GLY A 38 11.27 -16.74 -7.00
N SER A 39 12.51 -16.25 -6.94
CA SER A 39 12.81 -14.85 -7.27
C SER A 39 12.61 -14.51 -8.75
N LEU A 40 12.87 -15.46 -9.65
CA LEU A 40 12.71 -15.26 -11.08
C LEU A 40 11.26 -14.95 -11.48
N SER A 41 10.28 -15.49 -10.75
CA SER A 41 8.86 -15.22 -11.00
C SER A 41 8.48 -13.75 -10.84
N VAL A 42 9.19 -13.00 -9.99
CA VAL A 42 9.00 -11.55 -9.80
C VAL A 42 9.89 -10.75 -10.75
N LEU A 43 11.12 -11.21 -10.96
CA LEU A 43 12.08 -10.55 -11.84
C LEU A 43 11.64 -10.55 -13.32
N HIS A 44 10.87 -11.56 -13.73
CA HIS A 44 10.41 -11.76 -15.11
C HIS A 44 8.92 -12.15 -15.16
N ALA A 45 8.05 -11.35 -14.56
CA ALA A 45 6.62 -11.62 -14.54
C ALA A 45 5.92 -11.47 -15.91
N GLU A 46 6.44 -10.61 -16.79
CA GLU A 46 5.97 -10.47 -18.18
C GLU A 46 6.46 -11.60 -19.10
N GLY A 47 7.01 -12.69 -18.55
CA GLY A 47 7.69 -13.73 -19.35
C GLY A 47 6.84 -14.48 -20.38
N ASN A 48 5.52 -14.31 -20.35
CA ASN A 48 4.62 -14.86 -21.35
C ASN A 48 4.51 -14.02 -22.62
N GLU A 49 4.87 -12.73 -22.58
CA GLU A 49 4.77 -11.85 -23.76
C GLU A 49 5.91 -12.07 -24.75
N TYR A 50 7.05 -12.63 -24.30
CA TYR A 50 8.24 -12.84 -25.13
C TYR A 50 8.93 -14.20 -24.87
N PRO A 51 8.49 -15.28 -25.55
CA PRO A 51 8.96 -16.65 -25.29
C PRO A 51 10.47 -16.86 -25.51
N SER A 52 11.07 -16.16 -26.48
CA SER A 52 12.51 -16.27 -26.78
C SER A 52 13.39 -15.69 -25.68
N ILE A 53 12.95 -14.59 -25.05
CA ILE A 53 13.64 -13.94 -23.93
C ILE A 53 13.54 -14.83 -22.69
N SER A 54 12.35 -15.37 -22.44
CA SER A 54 12.08 -16.29 -21.33
C SER A 54 13.00 -17.51 -21.40
N ALA A 55 13.15 -18.13 -22.59
CA ALA A 55 14.06 -19.25 -22.79
C ALA A 55 15.53 -18.88 -22.49
N MET A 56 16.00 -17.70 -22.93
CA MET A 56 17.36 -17.23 -22.68
C MET A 56 17.65 -17.06 -21.18
N VAL A 57 16.67 -16.53 -20.43
CA VAL A 57 16.74 -16.35 -18.98
C VAL A 57 16.90 -17.69 -18.24
N TYR A 58 16.07 -18.69 -18.56
CA TYR A 58 16.17 -20.01 -17.93
C TYR A 58 17.46 -20.75 -18.32
N LEU A 59 17.88 -20.68 -19.58
CA LEU A 59 19.13 -21.30 -20.05
C LEU A 59 20.35 -20.69 -19.33
N LEU A 60 20.37 -19.38 -19.18
CA LEU A 60 21.45 -18.68 -18.47
C LEU A 60 21.49 -19.02 -16.99
N MET A 61 20.33 -19.14 -16.34
CA MET A 61 20.23 -19.58 -14.93
C MET A 61 20.82 -20.98 -14.75
N ILE A 62 20.41 -21.93 -15.60
CA ILE A 62 20.90 -23.32 -15.57
C ILE A 62 22.41 -23.34 -15.84
N ALA A 63 22.88 -22.65 -16.88
CA ALA A 63 24.31 -22.57 -17.22
C ALA A 63 25.13 -22.01 -16.05
N THR A 64 24.64 -20.98 -15.38
CA THR A 64 25.29 -20.38 -14.20
C THR A 64 25.37 -21.36 -13.05
N LEU A 65 24.29 -22.08 -12.74
CA LEU A 65 24.29 -23.10 -11.69
C LEU A 65 25.22 -24.27 -12.02
N VAL A 66 25.30 -24.70 -13.29
CA VAL A 66 26.24 -25.72 -13.74
C VAL A 66 27.68 -25.25 -13.54
N CYS A 67 28.02 -24.01 -13.90
CA CYS A 67 29.34 -23.43 -13.62
C CYS A 67 29.65 -23.41 -12.11
N CYS A 68 28.66 -23.06 -11.28
CA CYS A 68 28.78 -23.12 -9.84
C CYS A 68 29.03 -24.55 -9.31
N VAL A 69 28.40 -25.57 -9.88
CA VAL A 69 28.66 -26.99 -9.57
C VAL A 69 30.09 -27.39 -9.95
N LEU A 70 30.53 -27.05 -11.17
CA LEU A 70 31.86 -27.39 -11.68
C LEU A 70 32.96 -26.80 -10.79
N SER A 71 32.77 -25.59 -10.27
CA SER A 71 33.70 -24.91 -9.35
C SER A 71 33.97 -25.68 -8.02
N GLN A 72 33.13 -26.65 -7.65
CA GLN A 72 33.28 -27.43 -6.42
C GLN A 72 34.20 -28.64 -6.57
N ARG A 73 34.68 -28.95 -7.78
CA ARG A 73 35.51 -30.12 -8.02
C ARG A 73 36.86 -29.98 -7.30
N LYS A 74 37.12 -30.87 -6.32
CA LYS A 74 38.28 -30.82 -5.39
C LYS A 74 39.67 -30.74 -6.05
N ARG A 75 39.80 -31.11 -7.33
CA ARG A 75 41.09 -31.18 -8.05
C ARG A 75 41.41 -29.95 -8.90
N GLU A 76 40.63 -28.88 -8.83
CA GLU A 76 40.83 -27.72 -9.70
C GLU A 76 41.67 -26.60 -9.06
N LYS A 77 42.53 -25.97 -9.88
CA LYS A 77 43.36 -24.81 -9.52
C LYS A 77 42.47 -23.59 -9.19
N GLN A 78 42.94 -22.68 -8.34
CA GLN A 78 42.16 -21.48 -7.94
C GLN A 78 41.65 -20.64 -9.12
N TRP A 79 42.44 -20.49 -10.18
CA TRP A 79 42.03 -19.74 -11.38
C TRP A 79 40.85 -20.38 -12.13
N MET A 80 40.70 -21.71 -12.09
CA MET A 80 39.55 -22.40 -12.69
C MET A 80 38.26 -22.05 -11.96
N LYS A 81 38.30 -21.88 -10.63
CA LYS A 81 37.13 -21.43 -9.86
C LYS A 81 36.72 -20.02 -10.24
N VAL A 82 37.70 -19.12 -10.39
CA VAL A 82 37.46 -17.75 -10.88
C VAL A 82 36.86 -17.76 -12.28
N PHE A 83 37.37 -18.63 -13.17
CA PHE A 83 36.83 -18.80 -14.51
C PHE A 83 35.37 -19.28 -14.52
N TYR A 84 35.01 -20.29 -13.73
CA TYR A 84 33.61 -20.76 -13.67
C TYR A 84 32.66 -19.73 -13.03
N TYR A 85 33.09 -19.00 -12.00
CA TYR A 85 32.23 -17.95 -11.41
C TYR A 85 32.14 -16.70 -12.29
N GLY A 86 33.22 -16.31 -12.97
CA GLY A 86 33.26 -15.11 -13.82
C GLY A 86 32.75 -15.33 -15.25
N GLY A 87 32.79 -16.56 -15.75
CA GLY A 87 32.38 -16.92 -17.13
C GLY A 87 30.96 -16.48 -17.49
N PRO A 88 29.93 -16.78 -16.67
CA PRO A 88 28.57 -16.32 -16.92
C PRO A 88 28.45 -14.79 -17.03
N TRP A 89 29.17 -14.04 -16.17
CA TRP A 89 29.18 -12.58 -16.21
C TRP A 89 29.78 -12.05 -17.51
N LEU A 90 30.94 -12.56 -17.91
CA LEU A 90 31.59 -12.18 -19.17
C LEU A 90 30.69 -12.51 -20.37
N LEU A 91 30.04 -13.66 -20.36
CA LEU A 91 29.12 -14.08 -21.41
C LEU A 91 27.94 -13.11 -21.56
N VAL A 92 27.28 -12.72 -20.46
CA VAL A 92 26.19 -11.74 -20.52
C VAL A 92 26.68 -10.37 -20.97
N LEU A 93 27.84 -9.90 -20.49
CA LEU A 93 28.39 -8.61 -20.91
C LEU A 93 28.64 -8.56 -22.43
N ILE A 94 29.15 -9.65 -23.00
CA ILE A 94 29.36 -9.78 -24.46
C ILE A 94 28.01 -9.82 -25.20
N LEU A 95 27.05 -10.63 -24.74
CA LEU A 95 25.74 -10.78 -25.38
C LEU A 95 24.91 -9.49 -25.37
N THR A 96 25.09 -8.65 -24.35
CA THR A 96 24.33 -7.41 -24.13
C THR A 96 25.10 -6.16 -24.58
N GLY A 97 26.27 -6.32 -25.20
CA GLY A 97 27.05 -5.20 -25.75
C GLY A 97 27.54 -4.19 -24.71
N PHE A 98 27.64 -4.56 -23.42
CA PHE A 98 28.02 -3.67 -22.31
C PHE A 98 27.10 -2.44 -22.12
N HIS A 99 25.85 -2.49 -22.57
CA HIS A 99 24.93 -1.36 -22.47
C HIS A 99 23.57 -1.73 -21.87
N GLY A 100 22.82 -0.72 -21.46
CA GLY A 100 21.41 -0.84 -21.08
C GLY A 100 21.12 -1.30 -19.65
N TYR A 101 22.10 -1.67 -18.82
CA TYR A 101 21.81 -2.20 -17.47
C TYR A 101 21.14 -1.20 -16.54
N TRP A 102 21.57 0.08 -16.55
CA TRP A 102 21.00 1.12 -15.69
C TRP A 102 19.61 1.56 -16.16
N THR A 103 19.46 1.77 -17.47
CA THR A 103 18.17 2.05 -18.11
C THR A 103 17.18 0.90 -17.90
N GLY A 104 17.66 -0.35 -18.00
CA GLY A 104 16.90 -1.56 -17.70
C GLY A 104 16.50 -1.68 -16.24
N ALA A 105 17.39 -1.35 -15.31
CA ALA A 105 17.08 -1.33 -13.88
C ALA A 105 15.95 -0.33 -13.57
N LYS A 106 16.02 0.88 -14.14
CA LYS A 106 14.94 1.88 -13.99
C LYS A 106 13.63 1.40 -14.63
N SER A 107 13.71 0.74 -15.80
CA SER A 107 12.53 0.18 -16.48
C SER A 107 11.89 -0.93 -15.64
N TRP A 108 12.69 -1.79 -15.03
CA TRP A 108 12.21 -2.81 -14.09
C TRP A 108 11.59 -2.20 -12.82
N ILE A 109 12.17 -1.12 -12.28
CA ILE A 109 11.55 -0.36 -11.19
C ILE A 109 10.21 0.22 -11.63
N ASN A 110 10.10 0.78 -12.84
CA ASN A 110 8.83 1.27 -13.37
C ASN A 110 7.79 0.16 -13.49
N MET A 111 8.17 -1.03 -13.96
CA MET A 111 7.28 -2.20 -13.98
C MET A 111 6.76 -2.52 -12.57
N ILE A 112 7.65 -2.57 -11.56
CA ILE A 112 7.26 -2.77 -10.15
C ILE A 112 6.31 -1.66 -9.65
N LEU A 113 6.56 -0.40 -10.01
CA LEU A 113 5.70 0.73 -9.64
C LEU A 113 4.34 0.66 -10.34
N MET A 114 4.28 0.20 -11.59
CA MET A 114 3.03 0.01 -12.33
C MET A 114 2.16 -1.06 -11.68
N TYR A 115 2.70 -2.24 -11.37
CA TYR A 115 1.96 -3.27 -10.65
C TYR A 115 1.53 -2.80 -9.25
N TRP A 116 2.37 -2.02 -8.55
CA TRP A 116 1.98 -1.42 -7.27
C TRP A 116 0.82 -0.44 -7.43
N ASN A 117 0.88 0.44 -8.43
CA ASN A 117 -0.18 1.41 -8.75
C ASN A 117 -1.49 0.70 -9.14
N GLU A 118 -1.43 -0.37 -9.93
CA GLU A 118 -2.63 -1.13 -10.31
C GLU A 118 -3.29 -1.80 -9.10
N VAL A 119 -2.50 -2.44 -8.22
CA VAL A 119 -3.03 -3.21 -7.08
C VAL A 119 -3.54 -2.32 -5.94
N HIS A 120 -3.01 -1.11 -5.79
CA HIS A 120 -3.34 -0.21 -4.68
C HIS A 120 -4.14 1.01 -5.14
N ASP A 121 -4.64 1.02 -6.38
CA ASP A 121 -5.11 2.22 -7.08
C ASP A 121 -4.15 3.38 -6.85
N GLY A 122 -2.84 3.14 -6.91
CA GLY A 122 -1.80 4.07 -6.53
C GLY A 122 -1.45 5.09 -7.61
N GLY A 123 -0.91 6.22 -7.17
CA GLY A 123 -0.49 7.33 -8.03
C GLY A 123 1.02 7.56 -8.11
N VAL A 124 1.86 6.57 -7.81
CA VAL A 124 3.31 6.79 -7.75
C VAL A 124 3.85 7.08 -9.15
N ALA A 125 4.51 8.23 -9.28
CA ALA A 125 5.11 8.66 -10.54
C ALA A 125 6.20 7.69 -11.02
N LEU A 126 6.20 7.41 -12.31
CA LEU A 126 7.19 6.56 -12.97
C LEU A 126 8.49 7.34 -13.22
N LEU A 127 9.62 6.64 -13.20
CA LEU A 127 10.92 7.20 -13.57
C LEU A 127 10.92 7.58 -15.06
N SER A 128 11.51 8.73 -15.40
CA SER A 128 11.68 9.14 -16.80
C SER A 128 12.74 8.28 -17.50
N VAL A 129 12.28 7.37 -18.36
CA VAL A 129 13.13 6.39 -19.07
C VAL A 129 12.56 6.16 -20.48
N SER A 130 13.42 6.09 -21.49
CA SER A 130 13.02 5.58 -22.81
C SER A 130 12.65 4.10 -22.69
N GLN A 131 11.45 3.72 -23.12
CA GLN A 131 11.06 2.31 -23.15
C GLN A 131 11.88 1.56 -24.19
N GLU A 132 12.99 0.97 -23.74
CA GLU A 132 13.86 0.13 -24.55
C GLU A 132 13.82 -1.31 -24.03
N ASN A 133 13.07 -2.18 -24.71
CA ASN A 133 12.94 -3.59 -24.35
C ASN A 133 14.31 -4.29 -24.22
N ALA A 134 15.28 -3.91 -25.04
CA ALA A 134 16.65 -4.43 -24.97
C ALA A 134 17.36 -4.05 -23.66
N ALA A 135 17.14 -2.85 -23.13
CA ALA A 135 17.75 -2.42 -21.87
C ALA A 135 17.20 -3.23 -20.69
N MET A 136 15.88 -3.46 -20.66
CA MET A 136 15.23 -4.29 -19.64
C MET A 136 15.76 -5.73 -19.68
N GLN A 137 15.90 -6.32 -20.87
CA GLN A 137 16.51 -7.64 -21.05
C GLN A 137 17.95 -7.71 -20.51
N SER A 138 18.79 -6.73 -20.83
CA SER A 138 20.18 -6.68 -20.35
C SER A 138 20.25 -6.70 -18.82
N PHE A 139 19.37 -5.95 -18.15
CA PHE A 139 19.27 -5.95 -16.70
C PHE A 139 18.78 -7.29 -16.14
N THR A 140 17.71 -7.85 -16.71
CA THR A 140 17.17 -9.15 -16.27
C THR A 140 18.21 -10.26 -16.34
N LEU A 141 18.95 -10.36 -17.46
CA LEU A 141 20.01 -11.37 -17.62
C LEU A 141 21.13 -11.23 -16.57
N LEU A 142 21.53 -10.00 -16.26
CA LEU A 142 22.53 -9.72 -15.23
C LEU A 142 22.02 -10.12 -13.84
N MET A 143 20.77 -9.77 -13.51
CA MET A 143 20.14 -10.11 -12.24
C MET A 143 19.92 -11.61 -12.05
N VAL A 144 19.68 -12.36 -13.13
CA VAL A 144 19.57 -13.82 -13.10
C VAL A 144 20.88 -14.47 -12.66
N ILE A 145 22.02 -14.02 -13.21
CA ILE A 145 23.34 -14.52 -12.80
C ILE A 145 23.57 -14.21 -11.32
N PHE A 146 23.30 -12.97 -10.91
CA PHE A 146 23.43 -12.56 -9.52
C PHE A 146 22.59 -13.44 -8.59
N CYS A 147 21.31 -13.64 -8.89
CA CYS A 147 20.40 -14.47 -8.09
C CYS A 147 20.86 -15.92 -8.03
N ALA A 148 21.26 -16.52 -9.16
CA ALA A 148 21.72 -17.91 -9.20
C ALA A 148 23.00 -18.12 -8.37
N GLN A 149 23.99 -17.24 -8.52
CA GLN A 149 25.24 -17.33 -7.75
C GLN A 149 25.03 -17.02 -6.26
N PHE A 150 24.17 -16.06 -5.94
CA PHE A 150 23.83 -15.74 -4.57
C PHE A 150 23.07 -16.89 -3.89
N CYS A 151 22.08 -17.49 -4.56
CA CYS A 151 21.39 -18.70 -4.09
C CYS A 151 22.35 -19.88 -3.88
N TRP A 152 23.29 -20.08 -4.81
CA TRP A 152 24.32 -21.10 -4.68
C TRP A 152 25.24 -20.85 -3.48
N TRP A 153 25.69 -19.61 -3.30
CA TRP A 153 26.52 -19.22 -2.17
C TRP A 153 25.80 -19.42 -0.83
N MET A 154 24.54 -19.00 -0.73
CA MET A 154 23.73 -19.18 0.48
C MET A 154 23.57 -20.65 0.86
N VAL A 155 23.32 -21.53 -0.11
CA VAL A 155 23.13 -22.97 0.11
C VAL A 155 24.45 -23.66 0.42
N LYS A 156 25.50 -23.38 -0.35
CA LYS A 156 26.83 -23.98 -0.18
C LYS A 156 27.47 -23.61 1.16
N ASP A 157 27.48 -22.33 1.50
CA ASP A 157 28.11 -21.81 2.72
C ASP A 157 27.11 -21.73 3.90
N ARG A 158 25.89 -22.24 3.69
CA ARG A 158 24.83 -22.40 4.71
C ARG A 158 24.47 -21.10 5.42
N LYS A 159 24.31 -20.03 4.65
CA LYS A 159 23.95 -18.69 5.14
C LYS A 159 22.44 -18.59 5.35
N VAL A 160 21.94 -19.24 6.40
CA VAL A 160 20.50 -19.33 6.70
C VAL A 160 19.85 -17.95 6.87
N ILE A 161 20.52 -17.01 7.56
CA ILE A 161 20.02 -15.63 7.73
C ILE A 161 19.89 -14.92 6.38
N CYS A 162 20.87 -15.09 5.48
CA CYS A 162 20.80 -14.52 4.13
C CYS A 162 19.65 -15.17 3.33
N GLY A 163 19.45 -16.49 3.45
CA GLY A 163 18.33 -17.18 2.79
C GLY A 163 16.96 -16.69 3.26
N ILE A 164 16.81 -16.46 4.57
CA ILE A 164 15.60 -15.86 5.16
C ILE A 164 15.39 -14.45 4.60
N GLY A 165 16.41 -13.59 4.68
CA GLY A 165 16.33 -12.22 4.19
C GLY A 165 16.00 -12.15 2.70
N TYR A 166 16.62 -13.02 1.89
CA TYR A 166 16.36 -13.14 0.46
C TYR A 166 14.91 -13.54 0.18
N SER A 167 14.44 -14.62 0.80
CA SER A 167 13.07 -15.14 0.60
C SER A 167 12.02 -14.13 1.07
N MET A 168 12.27 -13.47 2.21
CA MET A 168 11.39 -12.43 2.75
C MET A 168 11.34 -11.20 1.86
N ALA A 169 12.47 -10.73 1.34
CA ALA A 169 12.53 -9.57 0.45
C ALA A 169 11.73 -9.82 -0.85
N TRP A 170 11.94 -10.95 -1.51
CA TRP A 170 11.21 -11.30 -2.73
C TRP A 170 9.73 -11.56 -2.48
N THR A 171 9.39 -12.25 -1.39
CA THR A 171 7.99 -12.48 -1.01
C THR A 171 7.29 -11.16 -0.71
N MET A 172 7.89 -10.27 0.08
CA MET A 172 7.32 -8.95 0.39
C MET A 172 7.16 -8.10 -0.86
N LEU A 173 8.16 -8.07 -1.75
CA LEU A 173 8.06 -7.34 -3.01
C LEU A 173 6.86 -7.85 -3.83
N ALA A 174 6.74 -9.17 -4.01
CA ALA A 174 5.64 -9.77 -4.76
C ALA A 174 4.26 -9.56 -4.11
N LEU A 175 4.19 -9.50 -2.78
CA LEU A 175 2.95 -9.18 -2.07
C LEU A 175 2.57 -7.72 -2.26
N MET A 176 3.53 -6.81 -2.20
CA MET A 176 3.30 -5.37 -2.39
C MET A 176 2.93 -5.02 -3.83
N THR A 177 3.31 -5.82 -4.82
CA THR A 177 2.97 -5.61 -6.23
C THR A 177 1.84 -6.50 -6.73
N GLY A 178 1.25 -7.35 -5.88
CA GLY A 178 0.23 -8.34 -6.29
C GLY A 178 0.73 -9.44 -7.22
N MET A 179 2.04 -9.53 -7.48
CA MET A 179 2.65 -10.53 -8.37
C MET A 179 2.87 -11.89 -7.69
N PHE A 180 2.57 -12.01 -6.39
CA PHE A 180 2.82 -13.26 -5.66
C PHE A 180 1.89 -14.37 -6.12
N GLN A 181 2.51 -15.50 -6.42
CA GLN A 181 1.84 -16.75 -6.77
C GLN A 181 2.13 -17.81 -5.69
N PRO A 182 1.19 -18.70 -5.33
CA PRO A 182 1.39 -19.71 -4.29
C PRO A 182 2.62 -20.60 -4.49
N TYR A 183 2.92 -20.95 -5.75
CA TYR A 183 4.09 -21.78 -6.07
C TYR A 183 5.41 -21.08 -5.72
N MET A 184 5.47 -19.75 -5.80
CA MET A 184 6.65 -18.97 -5.41
C MET A 184 6.92 -19.13 -3.91
N GLY A 185 5.88 -19.00 -3.09
CA GLY A 185 5.95 -19.24 -1.65
C GLY A 185 6.42 -20.66 -1.34
N MET A 186 5.89 -21.67 -2.04
CA MET A 186 6.33 -23.06 -1.89
C MET A 186 7.81 -23.26 -2.25
N LEU A 187 8.29 -22.66 -3.35
CA LEU A 187 9.69 -22.75 -3.76
C LEU A 187 10.65 -22.14 -2.72
N PHE A 188 10.29 -20.99 -2.14
CA PHE A 188 11.07 -20.39 -1.06
C PHE A 188 11.04 -21.25 0.21
N LEU A 189 9.89 -21.81 0.58
CA LEU A 189 9.78 -22.70 1.74
C LEU A 189 10.59 -23.99 1.56
N ILE A 190 10.59 -24.59 0.37
CA ILE A 190 11.41 -25.78 0.06
C ILE A 190 12.91 -25.43 0.18
N GLY A 191 13.32 -24.31 -0.42
CA GLY A 191 14.71 -23.84 -0.35
C GLY A 191 15.18 -23.57 1.09
N LEU A 192 14.33 -22.90 1.89
CA LEU A 192 14.58 -22.62 3.30
C LEU A 192 14.58 -23.90 4.15
N ALA A 193 13.58 -24.78 4.00
CA ALA A 193 13.51 -26.04 4.72
C ALA A 193 14.75 -26.90 4.45
N GLY A 194 15.23 -26.95 3.20
CA GLY A 194 16.49 -27.63 2.88
C GLY A 194 17.73 -27.00 3.53
N LEU A 195 17.80 -25.66 3.59
CA LEU A 195 18.84 -24.94 4.34
C LEU A 195 18.82 -25.28 5.84
N PHE A 196 17.64 -25.52 6.44
CA PHE A 196 17.49 -25.94 7.83
C PHE A 196 17.78 -27.43 8.07
N LEU A 197 17.37 -28.32 7.15
CA LEU A 197 17.51 -29.77 7.31
C LEU A 197 18.91 -30.29 6.96
N ALA A 198 19.67 -29.58 6.14
CA ALA A 198 21.04 -29.95 5.77
C ALA A 198 22.09 -29.75 6.88
N ILE A 199 21.66 -29.47 8.11
CA ILE A 199 22.55 -29.34 9.29
C ILE A 199 23.07 -30.74 9.69
N GLN A 200 24.25 -31.11 9.19
CA GLN A 200 24.98 -32.25 9.73
C GLN A 200 25.52 -31.91 11.13
N GLY A 201 24.81 -32.36 12.17
CA GLY A 201 25.32 -32.40 13.56
C GLY A 201 25.10 -31.15 14.43
N GLY A 202 24.15 -30.28 14.08
CA GLY A 202 23.86 -29.04 14.83
C GLY A 202 22.39 -28.92 15.18
N TYR A 203 22.09 -28.54 16.42
CA TYR A 203 20.75 -28.30 16.92
C TYR A 203 20.05 -27.19 16.11
N VAL A 204 18.77 -27.38 15.78
CA VAL A 204 17.91 -26.30 15.29
C VAL A 204 17.86 -25.24 16.39
N THR A 205 18.50 -24.10 16.17
CA THR A 205 18.45 -22.99 17.14
C THR A 205 17.04 -22.43 17.17
N ALA A 206 16.51 -22.09 18.36
CA ALA A 206 15.18 -21.48 18.50
C ALA A 206 14.98 -20.26 17.59
N ARG A 207 16.02 -19.43 17.42
CA ARG A 207 16.04 -18.28 16.49
C ARG A 207 15.77 -18.68 15.03
N ASN A 208 16.38 -19.77 14.58
CA ASN A 208 16.28 -20.27 13.22
C ASN A 208 14.88 -20.84 12.95
N LEU A 209 14.33 -21.59 13.92
CA LEU A 209 12.96 -22.08 13.87
C LEU A 209 11.94 -20.94 13.88
N PHE A 210 12.13 -19.95 14.77
CA PHE A 210 11.28 -18.77 14.84
C PHE A 210 11.25 -18.01 13.51
N CYS A 211 12.41 -17.78 12.89
CA CYS A 211 12.45 -17.12 11.57
C CYS A 211 11.80 -17.96 10.46
N PHE A 212 11.92 -19.29 10.48
CA PHE A 212 11.22 -20.16 9.52
C PHE A 212 9.71 -20.09 9.69
N VAL A 213 9.22 -20.13 10.92
CA VAL A 213 7.80 -19.98 11.24
C VAL A 213 7.31 -18.60 10.79
N MET A 214 8.08 -17.54 11.05
CA MET A 214 7.75 -16.18 10.60
C MET A 214 7.64 -16.09 9.07
N VAL A 215 8.59 -16.63 8.30
CA VAL A 215 8.50 -16.66 6.83
C VAL A 215 7.29 -17.48 6.37
N SER A 216 7.03 -18.62 7.01
CA SER A 216 5.87 -19.46 6.69
C SER A 216 4.56 -18.74 6.96
N VAL A 217 4.45 -18.02 8.08
CA VAL A 217 3.30 -17.17 8.42
C VAL A 217 3.16 -16.04 7.39
N ILE A 218 4.24 -15.38 6.98
CA ILE A 218 4.19 -14.34 5.94
C ILE A 218 3.73 -14.91 4.60
N VAL A 219 4.19 -16.11 4.21
CA VAL A 219 3.76 -16.79 2.97
C VAL A 219 2.27 -17.18 3.04
N VAL A 220 1.81 -17.69 4.19
CA VAL A 220 0.40 -18.04 4.41
C VAL A 220 -0.48 -16.79 4.41
N ILE A 221 -0.10 -15.75 5.16
CA ILE A 221 -0.78 -14.45 5.15
C ILE A 221 -0.80 -13.92 3.73
N GLY A 222 0.34 -13.93 3.04
CA GLY A 222 0.48 -13.49 1.66
C GLY A 222 -0.49 -14.18 0.70
N GLY A 223 -0.55 -15.51 0.76
CA GLY A 223 -1.48 -16.33 -0.02
C GLY A 223 -2.96 -16.09 0.32
N LEU A 224 -3.28 -15.70 1.56
CA LEU A 224 -4.64 -15.32 1.98
C LEU A 224 -4.98 -13.86 1.67
N THR A 225 -4.00 -12.96 1.59
CA THR A 225 -4.21 -11.52 1.45
C THR A 225 -4.24 -11.02 0.01
N LEU A 226 -3.89 -11.82 -0.98
CA LEU A 226 -3.88 -11.39 -2.38
C LEU A 226 -5.13 -11.83 -3.14
N PRO A 227 -5.56 -11.06 -4.16
CA PRO A 227 -6.62 -11.48 -5.05
C PRO A 227 -6.19 -12.77 -5.77
N GLN A 228 -6.88 -13.87 -5.52
CA GLN A 228 -6.78 -15.07 -6.33
C GLN A 228 -8.14 -15.28 -6.98
N GLU A 229 -8.16 -15.23 -8.32
CA GLU A 229 -9.41 -15.25 -9.09
C GLU A 229 -10.22 -16.56 -8.99
N ASN A 230 -9.70 -17.58 -8.31
CA ASN A 230 -10.20 -18.95 -8.51
C ASN A 230 -10.90 -19.58 -7.30
N LEU A 231 -10.94 -18.94 -6.12
CA LEU A 231 -11.52 -19.56 -4.91
C LEU A 231 -12.36 -18.58 -4.06
N ASP A 232 -13.67 -18.57 -4.29
CA ASP A 232 -14.64 -17.75 -3.53
C ASP A 232 -14.53 -17.91 -2.00
N SER A 233 -14.23 -19.12 -1.53
CA SER A 233 -14.05 -19.41 -0.10
C SER A 233 -12.84 -18.71 0.53
N VAL A 234 -11.77 -18.51 -0.25
CA VAL A 234 -10.57 -17.79 0.19
C VAL A 234 -10.86 -16.29 0.26
N THR A 235 -11.62 -15.76 -0.71
CA THR A 235 -12.04 -14.36 -0.74
C THR A 235 -12.93 -14.00 0.45
N GLN A 236 -13.89 -14.87 0.81
CA GLN A 236 -14.75 -14.67 1.98
C GLN A 236 -13.95 -14.74 3.30
N ALA A 237 -13.11 -15.76 3.48
CA ALA A 237 -12.27 -15.88 4.67
C ALA A 237 -11.34 -14.67 4.84
N ARG A 238 -10.83 -14.13 3.72
CA ARG A 238 -10.00 -12.92 3.68
C ARG A 238 -10.76 -11.68 4.15
N GLN A 239 -11.97 -11.45 3.62
CA GLN A 239 -12.79 -10.30 4.02
C GLN A 239 -13.11 -10.36 5.51
N GLN A 240 -13.53 -11.53 6.01
CA GLN A 240 -13.79 -11.75 7.43
C GLN A 240 -12.55 -11.48 8.30
N TRP A 241 -11.37 -11.95 7.89
CA TRP A 241 -10.13 -11.67 8.63
C TRP A 241 -9.75 -10.19 8.65
N LYS A 242 -9.91 -9.49 7.52
CA LYS A 242 -9.66 -8.03 7.44
C LYS A 242 -10.59 -7.27 8.37
N GLU A 243 -11.88 -7.59 8.34
CA GLU A 243 -12.89 -7.00 9.21
C GLU A 243 -12.58 -7.29 10.68
N GLN A 244 -12.27 -8.54 11.05
CA GLN A 244 -11.93 -8.89 12.43
C GLN A 244 -10.71 -8.11 12.97
N ILE A 245 -9.65 -8.00 12.17
CA ILE A 245 -8.47 -7.21 12.56
C ILE A 245 -8.83 -5.73 12.68
N ARG A 246 -9.62 -5.20 11.73
CA ARG A 246 -10.07 -3.80 11.74
C ARG A 246 -10.92 -3.52 12.98
N THR A 247 -11.91 -4.36 13.28
CA THR A 247 -12.78 -4.26 14.46
C THR A 247 -11.99 -4.38 15.77
N TRP A 248 -11.06 -5.33 15.85
CA TRP A 248 -10.18 -5.44 17.02
C TRP A 248 -9.34 -4.17 17.23
N ARG A 249 -8.84 -3.59 16.14
CA ARG A 249 -7.96 -2.43 16.18
C ARG A 249 -8.74 -1.16 16.52
N TYR A 250 -9.84 -0.91 15.83
CA TYR A 250 -10.53 0.37 15.80
C TYR A 250 -11.93 0.36 16.41
N GLY A 251 -12.51 -0.81 16.72
CA GLY A 251 -13.93 -0.95 17.01
C GLY A 251 -14.75 -1.21 15.74
N GLU A 252 -16.02 -1.56 15.92
CA GLU A 252 -16.94 -1.72 14.79
C GLU A 252 -17.21 -0.37 14.10
N ASP A 253 -17.41 -0.41 12.79
CA ASP A 253 -17.81 0.79 12.05
C ASP A 253 -19.33 0.94 12.12
N SER A 254 -19.79 1.95 12.83
CA SER A 254 -21.21 2.26 13.00
C SER A 254 -21.75 3.18 11.89
N LEU A 255 -20.88 3.78 11.08
CA LEU A 255 -21.25 4.63 9.96
C LEU A 255 -21.26 3.83 8.64
N PRO A 256 -22.20 4.09 7.72
CA PRO A 256 -22.35 3.31 6.49
C PRO A 256 -21.26 3.60 5.42
N GLU A 257 -20.18 4.31 5.75
CA GLU A 257 -19.08 4.71 4.85
C GLU A 257 -19.55 5.27 3.48
N GLY A 258 -20.71 5.93 3.44
CA GLY A 258 -21.28 6.47 2.21
C GLY A 258 -22.29 5.57 1.49
N ASP A 259 -22.51 4.32 1.94
CA ASP A 259 -23.53 3.42 1.38
C ASP A 259 -24.94 3.84 1.83
N LEU A 260 -25.68 4.49 0.94
CA LEU A 260 -27.02 5.01 1.22
C LEU A 260 -28.05 3.89 1.47
N ARG A 261 -27.80 2.66 0.97
CA ARG A 261 -28.66 1.49 1.23
C ARG A 261 -28.62 1.08 2.70
N GLN A 262 -27.52 1.41 3.37
CA GLN A 262 -27.32 1.15 4.79
C GLN A 262 -27.69 2.35 5.68
N ALA A 263 -28.29 3.43 5.15
CA ALA A 263 -28.64 4.60 5.95
C ALA A 263 -29.50 4.28 7.18
N ALA A 264 -30.39 3.28 7.09
CA ALA A 264 -31.21 2.82 8.22
C ALA A 264 -30.39 2.21 9.37
N SER A 265 -29.14 1.77 9.13
CA SER A 265 -28.26 1.23 10.18
C SER A 265 -27.84 2.28 11.20
N LEU A 266 -27.84 3.57 10.83
CA LEU A 266 -27.53 4.69 11.72
C LEU A 266 -28.49 4.78 12.93
N GLN A 267 -29.69 4.20 12.82
CA GLN A 267 -30.68 4.14 13.90
C GLN A 267 -30.77 2.76 14.58
N LYS A 268 -29.86 1.83 14.26
CA LYS A 268 -29.94 0.45 14.75
C LYS A 268 -29.67 0.33 16.25
N ASN A 269 -28.85 1.23 16.82
CA ASN A 269 -28.50 1.22 18.24
C ASN A 269 -28.64 2.65 18.83
N SER A 270 -28.84 2.72 20.15
CA SER A 270 -28.92 3.97 20.93
C SER A 270 -27.74 4.12 21.91
N ASN A 271 -26.64 3.42 21.66
CA ASN A 271 -25.41 3.53 22.42
C ASN A 271 -24.78 4.90 22.19
N GLU A 272 -24.11 5.39 23.21
CA GLU A 272 -23.31 6.60 23.10
C GLU A 272 -22.13 6.33 22.15
N MET A 273 -22.09 7.01 21.00
CA MET A 273 -21.06 6.86 19.97
C MET A 273 -19.83 7.73 20.24
N LEU A 274 -20.08 8.97 20.68
CA LEU A 274 -19.10 9.99 20.97
C LEU A 274 -19.51 10.76 22.22
N GLN A 275 -18.56 11.06 23.10
CA GLN A 275 -18.72 12.02 24.17
C GLN A 275 -17.99 13.30 23.76
N VAL A 276 -18.75 14.40 23.61
CA VAL A 276 -18.22 15.70 23.15
C VAL A 276 -18.31 16.71 24.29
N GLN A 277 -17.20 17.36 24.61
CA GLN A 277 -17.12 18.48 25.53
C GLN A 277 -16.71 19.72 24.74
N THR A 278 -17.45 20.81 24.90
CA THR A 278 -17.21 22.06 24.17
C THR A 278 -17.35 23.25 25.10
N GLY A 279 -16.53 24.28 24.90
CA GLY A 279 -16.61 25.55 25.62
C GLY A 279 -17.83 26.40 25.24
N GLN A 280 -18.41 26.17 24.05
CA GLN A 280 -19.52 26.95 23.51
C GLN A 280 -20.76 26.09 23.22
N GLN A 281 -21.94 26.59 23.60
CA GLN A 281 -23.21 25.93 23.28
C GLN A 281 -23.69 26.33 21.87
N LYS A 282 -23.34 25.53 20.86
CA LYS A 282 -23.74 25.73 19.45
C LYS A 282 -23.96 24.40 18.72
N MET A 283 -24.49 24.48 17.50
CA MET A 283 -24.57 23.31 16.61
C MET A 283 -23.17 22.95 16.11
N LEU A 284 -22.75 21.70 16.34
CA LEU A 284 -21.46 21.18 15.89
C LEU A 284 -21.68 20.07 14.85
N TYR A 285 -21.05 20.23 13.68
CA TYR A 285 -21.10 19.26 12.60
C TYR A 285 -19.76 18.51 12.56
N LEU A 286 -19.73 17.31 13.13
CA LEU A 286 -18.55 16.46 13.16
C LEU A 286 -18.54 15.53 11.94
N ARG A 287 -17.46 15.56 11.16
CA ARG A 287 -17.26 14.66 10.01
C ARG A 287 -16.13 13.68 10.29
N GLY A 288 -16.36 12.39 10.03
CA GLY A 288 -15.33 11.35 10.02
C GLY A 288 -14.95 10.88 8.61
N PHE A 289 -15.82 11.14 7.64
CA PHE A 289 -15.65 10.77 6.23
C PHE A 289 -16.41 11.77 5.36
N VAL A 290 -15.76 12.22 4.29
CA VAL A 290 -16.37 13.00 3.20
C VAL A 290 -16.37 12.13 1.95
N GLY A 291 -17.57 11.85 1.44
CA GLY A 291 -17.75 11.17 0.16
C GLY A 291 -17.36 12.08 -0.99
N GLU A 292 -16.55 11.58 -1.92
CA GLU A 292 -15.98 12.37 -3.01
C GLU A 292 -16.55 11.95 -4.37
N VAL A 293 -16.85 10.67 -4.57
CA VAL A 293 -17.41 10.14 -5.83
C VAL A 293 -18.66 9.32 -5.55
N TYR A 294 -19.77 9.66 -6.20
CA TYR A 294 -21.02 8.90 -6.09
C TYR A 294 -21.13 7.86 -7.20
N GLN A 295 -21.29 6.59 -6.82
CA GLN A 295 -21.53 5.48 -7.76
C GLN A 295 -22.56 4.51 -7.16
N ASN A 296 -23.65 4.24 -7.90
CA ASN A 296 -24.61 3.18 -7.59
C ASN A 296 -25.08 3.12 -6.11
N GLY A 297 -25.49 4.27 -5.56
CA GLY A 297 -25.99 4.34 -4.19
C GLY A 297 -24.91 4.42 -3.10
N VAL A 298 -23.63 4.51 -3.47
CA VAL A 298 -22.51 4.59 -2.52
C VAL A 298 -21.62 5.80 -2.83
N TRP A 299 -21.30 6.57 -1.80
CA TRP A 299 -20.25 7.57 -1.85
C TRP A 299 -18.90 6.95 -1.51
N HIS A 300 -17.95 7.03 -2.44
CA HIS A 300 -16.59 6.56 -2.29
C HIS A 300 -15.61 7.71 -2.09
N GLU A 301 -14.45 7.42 -1.50
CA GLU A 301 -13.28 8.29 -1.63
C GLU A 301 -12.79 8.31 -3.08
N LEU A 302 -12.08 9.37 -3.46
CA LEU A 302 -11.37 9.43 -4.72
C LEU A 302 -10.43 8.23 -4.83
N PRO A 303 -10.42 7.54 -5.98
CA PRO A 303 -9.45 6.51 -6.26
C PRO A 303 -8.03 7.06 -6.08
N SER A 304 -7.11 6.29 -5.49
CA SER A 304 -5.80 6.86 -5.17
C SER A 304 -4.97 7.28 -6.40
N TYR A 305 -5.32 6.80 -7.61
CA TYR A 305 -4.67 7.19 -8.86
C TYR A 305 -4.94 8.67 -9.19
N THR A 306 -6.01 9.25 -8.65
CA THR A 306 -6.35 10.67 -8.78
C THR A 306 -5.26 11.56 -8.17
N TYR A 307 -4.55 11.06 -7.16
CA TYR A 307 -3.40 11.72 -6.52
C TYR A 307 -2.07 11.32 -7.16
N GLY A 308 -2.10 10.76 -8.35
CA GLY A 308 -0.92 10.38 -9.13
C GLY A 308 -0.62 11.30 -10.29
N ASN A 309 0.43 10.97 -11.04
CA ASN A 309 0.87 11.72 -12.22
C ASN A 309 1.06 13.22 -11.91
N GLU A 310 0.23 14.08 -12.50
CA GLU A 310 0.27 15.53 -12.31
C GLU A 310 -0.07 15.94 -10.87
N ASN A 311 -0.90 15.15 -10.18
CA ASN A 311 -1.27 15.33 -8.77
C ASN A 311 -0.33 14.59 -7.80
N ALA A 312 0.76 13.99 -8.29
CA ALA A 312 1.68 13.21 -7.47
C ALA A 312 2.30 14.08 -6.36
N GLY A 313 1.94 13.78 -5.11
CA GLY A 313 2.43 14.51 -3.95
C GLY A 313 1.66 15.79 -3.63
N ILE A 314 0.54 16.07 -4.31
CA ILE A 314 -0.28 17.27 -4.09
C ILE A 314 -0.69 17.44 -2.61
N MET A 315 -1.16 16.36 -1.97
CA MET A 315 -1.51 16.39 -0.54
C MET A 315 -0.31 16.71 0.34
N LYS A 316 0.87 16.17 0.01
CA LYS A 316 2.10 16.48 0.77
C LYS A 316 2.49 17.95 0.57
N TRP A 317 2.31 18.48 -0.64
CA TRP A 317 2.58 19.87 -0.94
C TRP A 317 1.64 20.81 -0.18
N PHE A 318 0.33 20.54 -0.15
CA PHE A 318 -0.63 21.30 0.67
C PHE A 318 -0.19 21.37 2.14
N LEU A 319 0.10 20.21 2.74
CA LEU A 319 0.57 20.14 4.14
C LEU A 319 1.89 20.89 4.36
N GLN A 320 2.78 20.97 3.37
CA GLN A 320 4.03 21.74 3.44
C GLN A 320 3.79 23.25 3.38
N GLN A 321 2.71 23.68 2.74
CA GLN A 321 2.27 25.09 2.75
C GLN A 321 1.48 25.45 4.00
N GLY A 322 1.23 24.50 4.90
CA GLY A 322 0.34 24.70 6.05
C GLY A 322 -1.13 24.79 5.65
N PHE A 323 -1.51 24.14 4.55
CA PHE A 323 -2.88 24.07 4.05
C PHE A 323 -3.44 22.66 4.21
N HIS A 324 -4.51 22.54 4.96
CA HIS A 324 -5.19 21.30 5.29
C HIS A 324 -6.61 21.36 4.71
N PRO A 325 -6.89 20.65 3.60
CA PRO A 325 -8.24 20.57 3.02
C PRO A 325 -9.34 20.25 4.05
N GLN A 326 -9.01 19.44 5.06
CA GLN A 326 -9.94 19.06 6.12
C GLN A 326 -10.13 20.12 7.23
N MET A 327 -9.32 21.17 7.27
CA MET A 327 -9.32 22.23 8.29
C MET A 327 -9.24 23.65 7.70
N GLN A 328 -9.44 23.77 6.38
CA GLN A 328 -9.26 24.99 5.58
C GLN A 328 -9.97 26.22 6.17
N VAL A 329 -11.12 26.03 6.81
CA VAL A 329 -11.91 27.14 7.37
C VAL A 329 -11.20 27.81 8.54
N ALA A 330 -10.53 27.03 9.39
CA ALA A 330 -9.75 27.57 10.49
C ALA A 330 -8.55 28.38 9.96
N GLU A 331 -7.88 27.85 8.94
CA GLU A 331 -6.75 28.52 8.27
C GLU A 331 -7.17 29.84 7.62
N TYR A 332 -8.35 29.85 7.00
CA TYR A 332 -8.97 31.05 6.46
C TYR A 332 -9.23 32.09 7.57
N TYR A 333 -9.89 31.70 8.65
CA TYR A 333 -10.23 32.62 9.74
C TYR A 333 -8.99 33.17 10.46
N ALA A 334 -7.92 32.38 10.58
CA ALA A 334 -6.64 32.83 11.16
C ALA A 334 -5.97 33.97 10.34
N LEU A 335 -6.39 34.18 9.09
CA LEU A 335 -5.88 35.24 8.20
C LEU A 335 -6.81 36.47 8.12
N CYS A 336 -7.98 36.40 8.74
CA CYS A 336 -8.90 37.53 8.83
C CYS A 336 -8.40 38.59 9.84
N SER A 337 -8.93 39.81 9.75
CA SER A 337 -8.73 40.83 10.77
C SER A 337 -9.37 40.40 12.10
N GLU A 338 -8.86 40.94 13.23
CA GLU A 338 -9.38 40.61 14.57
C GLU A 338 -10.90 40.79 14.69
N ASP A 339 -11.47 41.80 14.01
CA ASP A 339 -12.92 42.05 14.01
C ASP A 339 -13.74 40.97 13.29
N ASN A 340 -13.12 40.22 12.37
CA ASN A 340 -13.75 39.20 11.53
C ASN A 340 -13.30 37.77 11.90
N GLN A 341 -12.40 37.63 12.87
CA GLN A 341 -11.97 36.34 13.39
C GLN A 341 -12.98 35.83 14.43
N PRO A 342 -13.52 34.60 14.29
CA PRO A 342 -14.41 34.04 15.28
C PRO A 342 -13.69 33.72 16.61
N GLU A 343 -14.47 33.64 17.69
CA GLU A 343 -13.95 33.22 18.99
C GLU A 343 -13.42 31.77 18.98
N GLU A 344 -12.35 31.54 19.74
CA GLU A 344 -11.81 30.22 20.02
C GLU A 344 -12.77 29.39 20.87
N ASN A 345 -12.89 28.11 20.53
CA ASN A 345 -13.69 27.12 21.25
C ASN A 345 -12.86 25.86 21.51
N GLU A 346 -12.63 25.55 22.79
CA GLU A 346 -12.01 24.27 23.16
C GLU A 346 -13.01 23.12 22.91
N LEU A 347 -12.55 22.10 22.18
CA LEU A 347 -13.32 20.91 21.85
C LEU A 347 -12.55 19.66 22.29
N SER A 348 -13.23 18.77 23.01
CA SER A 348 -12.69 17.46 23.40
C SER A 348 -13.67 16.36 23.05
N ILE A 349 -13.17 15.32 22.39
CA ILE A 349 -13.97 14.22 21.85
C ILE A 349 -13.39 12.90 22.35
N SER A 350 -14.25 12.08 22.95
CA SER A 350 -13.96 10.70 23.31
C SER A 350 -14.81 9.74 22.50
N VAL A 351 -14.17 8.79 21.82
CA VAL A 351 -14.81 7.81 20.94
C VAL A 351 -15.13 6.56 21.75
N THR A 352 -16.41 6.30 21.96
CA THR A 352 -16.91 5.22 22.82
C THR A 352 -17.31 3.99 22.00
N ASP A 353 -18.36 4.10 21.17
CA ASP A 353 -18.92 2.99 20.37
C ASP A 353 -18.82 3.20 18.85
N ALA A 354 -18.14 4.28 18.42
CA ALA A 354 -17.81 4.51 17.02
C ALA A 354 -16.40 4.01 16.65
N SER A 355 -16.13 3.92 15.35
CA SER A 355 -14.81 3.54 14.84
C SER A 355 -13.75 4.57 15.25
N ARG A 356 -12.70 4.12 15.94
CA ARG A 356 -11.52 4.92 16.31
C ARG A 356 -10.53 5.09 15.16
N TYR A 357 -10.88 4.62 13.95
CA TYR A 357 -10.05 4.82 12.77
C TYR A 357 -10.08 6.28 12.31
N TYR A 358 -11.25 6.91 12.40
CA TYR A 358 -11.50 8.29 11.97
C TYR A 358 -11.28 9.29 13.09
N PHE A 359 -10.95 10.51 12.69
CA PHE A 359 -11.17 11.68 13.54
C PHE A 359 -12.48 12.33 13.12
N TYR A 360 -13.41 12.45 14.06
CA TYR A 360 -14.67 13.19 13.92
C TYR A 360 -14.40 14.63 14.30
N LEU A 361 -14.30 15.53 13.33
CA LEU A 361 -13.89 16.93 13.55
C LEU A 361 -14.82 17.89 12.81
N PRO A 362 -15.02 19.11 13.32
CA PRO A 362 -15.62 20.18 12.54
C PRO A 362 -14.61 20.71 11.50
N VAL A 363 -15.10 21.34 10.44
CA VAL A 363 -14.24 21.94 9.39
C VAL A 363 -13.45 23.16 9.90
N SER A 364 -13.91 23.74 11.00
CA SER A 364 -13.36 24.87 11.75
C SER A 364 -12.31 24.47 12.79
N MET A 365 -11.92 23.20 12.84
CA MET A 365 -10.86 22.75 13.74
C MET A 365 -9.51 23.34 13.28
N GLU A 366 -8.80 24.02 14.17
CA GLU A 366 -7.48 24.58 13.87
C GLU A 366 -6.37 23.56 14.15
N GLU A 367 -6.46 22.89 15.30
CA GLU A 367 -5.45 21.92 15.72
C GLU A 367 -6.09 20.68 16.35
N VAL A 368 -5.37 19.55 16.30
CA VAL A 368 -5.79 18.29 16.92
C VAL A 368 -4.65 17.72 17.74
N ASN A 369 -4.91 17.61 19.04
CA ASN A 369 -3.99 17.17 20.07
C ASN A 369 -4.44 15.83 20.69
N GLY A 370 -3.48 15.12 21.30
CA GLY A 370 -3.73 13.88 22.04
C GLY A 370 -3.74 12.58 21.22
N SER A 371 -3.66 12.64 19.88
CA SER A 371 -3.51 11.46 19.02
C SER A 371 -2.82 11.78 17.70
N ASN A 372 -1.94 10.87 17.25
CA ASN A 372 -1.23 11.02 15.97
C ASN A 372 -2.15 10.69 14.79
N TYR A 373 -2.32 11.64 13.88
CA TYR A 373 -3.10 11.49 12.66
C TYR A 373 -2.25 11.60 11.40
N LYS A 374 -2.84 11.19 10.28
CA LYS A 374 -2.35 11.50 8.93
C LYS A 374 -3.51 11.95 8.07
N GLU A 375 -3.20 12.87 7.17
CA GLU A 375 -4.06 13.30 6.08
C GLU A 375 -3.35 12.89 4.78
N LYS A 376 -3.79 11.78 4.18
CA LYS A 376 -3.22 11.28 2.91
C LYS A 376 -4.05 11.67 1.70
N ARG A 377 -5.32 11.94 1.94
CA ARG A 377 -6.36 12.29 0.98
C ARG A 377 -7.27 13.29 1.66
N SER A 378 -8.02 13.99 0.85
CA SER A 378 -9.00 15.01 1.21
C SER A 378 -10.30 14.47 1.79
N SER A 379 -10.53 13.15 1.82
CA SER A 379 -11.77 12.58 2.36
C SER A 379 -11.83 12.52 3.89
N ARG A 380 -10.69 12.41 4.58
CA ARG A 380 -10.63 12.19 6.04
C ARG A 380 -9.26 12.37 6.67
N LEU A 381 -9.27 12.66 7.98
CA LEU A 381 -8.15 12.39 8.87
C LEU A 381 -8.29 10.98 9.46
N PHE A 382 -7.19 10.23 9.50
CA PHE A 382 -7.19 8.89 10.09
C PHE A 382 -6.07 8.68 11.11
N SER A 383 -6.34 7.84 12.09
CA SER A 383 -5.40 7.52 13.16
C SER A 383 -4.28 6.60 12.71
N THR A 384 -3.06 6.96 13.10
CA THR A 384 -1.87 6.11 12.94
C THR A 384 -1.61 5.23 14.16
N GLY A 385 -2.36 5.44 15.24
CA GLY A 385 -2.22 4.69 16.49
C GLY A 385 -2.50 3.21 16.33
N TRP A 386 -1.88 2.38 17.16
CA TRP A 386 -2.09 0.93 17.13
C TRP A 386 -3.56 0.57 17.41
N ARG A 387 -4.29 1.29 18.25
CA ARG A 387 -5.73 1.06 18.55
C ARG A 387 -6.67 2.16 18.03
N GLY A 388 -6.20 2.98 17.09
CA GLY A 388 -6.92 4.19 16.67
C GLY A 388 -6.82 5.34 17.66
N ALA A 389 -7.63 6.37 17.45
CA ALA A 389 -7.77 7.54 18.32
C ALA A 389 -9.01 7.37 19.21
N GLY A 390 -8.80 7.10 20.50
CA GLY A 390 -9.88 6.91 21.47
C GLY A 390 -10.34 8.22 22.14
N SER A 391 -9.44 9.19 22.26
CA SER A 391 -9.74 10.51 22.79
C SER A 391 -8.77 11.53 22.21
N TYR A 392 -9.26 12.69 21.84
CA TYR A 392 -8.47 13.80 21.30
C TYR A 392 -9.17 15.12 21.57
N SER A 393 -8.42 16.20 21.52
CA SER A 393 -8.93 17.55 21.80
C SER A 393 -8.24 18.57 20.91
N GLY A 394 -8.74 19.80 20.89
CA GLY A 394 -8.06 20.91 20.26
C GLY A 394 -8.94 22.14 20.20
N THR A 395 -8.47 23.13 19.46
CA THR A 395 -9.12 24.44 19.34
C THR A 395 -9.85 24.51 18.01
N GLU A 396 -11.08 25.01 18.07
CA GLU A 396 -11.92 25.31 16.91
C GLU A 396 -12.10 26.82 16.80
N LEU A 397 -11.92 27.38 15.61
CA LEU A 397 -12.23 28.78 15.29
C LEU A 397 -13.60 28.83 14.61
N SER A 398 -14.66 29.13 15.35
CA SER A 398 -15.99 29.25 14.74
C SER A 398 -16.98 30.06 15.54
N GLY A 399 -17.80 30.82 14.83
CA GLY A 399 -18.90 31.59 15.37
C GLY A 399 -20.21 30.81 15.41
N SER A 400 -21.31 31.54 15.50
CA SER A 400 -22.67 30.98 15.44
C SER A 400 -23.10 30.58 14.02
N ARG A 401 -22.42 31.11 12.99
CA ARG A 401 -22.69 30.81 11.58
C ARG A 401 -21.94 29.53 11.15
N PRO A 402 -22.60 28.57 10.48
CA PRO A 402 -21.92 27.43 9.89
C PRO A 402 -20.86 27.85 8.89
N ALA A 403 -19.74 27.15 8.90
CA ALA A 403 -18.58 27.43 8.05
C ALA A 403 -18.87 27.35 6.54
N GLU A 404 -19.81 26.51 6.13
CA GLU A 404 -20.26 26.35 4.74
C GLU A 404 -20.93 27.61 4.18
N LEU A 405 -21.32 28.51 5.08
CA LEU A 405 -21.95 29.78 4.74
C LEU A 405 -20.98 30.95 4.89
N THR A 406 -19.67 30.72 5.03
CA THR A 406 -18.68 31.80 5.18
C THR A 406 -18.70 32.74 3.97
N VAL A 407 -18.67 34.05 4.23
CA VAL A 407 -18.52 35.08 3.18
C VAL A 407 -17.03 35.33 3.01
N ALA A 408 -16.58 35.35 1.76
CA ALA A 408 -15.21 35.71 1.45
C ALA A 408 -14.94 37.17 1.86
N GLU A 409 -13.91 37.36 2.66
CA GLU A 409 -13.37 38.67 3.00
C GLU A 409 -12.65 39.27 1.79
N ASP A 410 -12.47 40.60 1.79
CA ASP A 410 -11.86 41.33 0.67
C ASP A 410 -10.45 40.80 0.32
N TRP A 411 -9.70 40.32 1.32
CA TRP A 411 -8.34 39.80 1.13
C TRP A 411 -8.29 38.54 0.27
N VAL A 412 -9.39 37.79 0.13
CA VAL A 412 -9.45 36.62 -0.76
C VAL A 412 -9.25 37.05 -2.20
N SER A 413 -9.78 38.23 -2.58
CA SER A 413 -9.63 38.79 -3.92
C SER A 413 -8.39 39.66 -4.07
N ASP A 414 -7.98 40.37 -3.00
CA ASP A 414 -6.80 41.23 -2.99
C ASP A 414 -5.93 40.99 -1.72
N PRO A 415 -5.09 39.94 -1.70
CA PRO A 415 -4.34 39.56 -0.52
C PRO A 415 -3.22 40.55 -0.20
N THR A 416 -3.23 41.08 1.01
CA THR A 416 -2.32 42.17 1.44
C THR A 416 -1.05 41.66 2.12
N THR A 417 -1.15 40.53 2.85
CA THR A 417 -0.02 39.93 3.57
C THR A 417 0.60 38.76 2.80
N GLU A 418 1.84 38.39 3.15
CA GLU A 418 2.48 37.22 2.52
C GLU A 418 1.75 35.91 2.85
N ALA A 419 1.22 35.78 4.08
CA ALA A 419 0.43 34.63 4.48
C ALA A 419 -0.89 34.52 3.70
N GLN A 420 -1.58 35.65 3.47
CA GLN A 420 -2.77 35.69 2.61
C GLN A 420 -2.44 35.31 1.16
N LYS A 421 -1.32 35.80 0.61
CA LYS A 421 -0.87 35.44 -0.75
C LYS A 421 -0.55 33.95 -0.87
N GLN A 422 0.17 33.40 0.11
CA GLN A 422 0.49 31.97 0.14
C GLN A 422 -0.76 31.12 0.25
N TYR A 423 -1.71 31.52 1.10
CA TYR A 423 -3.01 30.84 1.21
C TYR A 423 -3.76 30.89 -0.12
N CYS A 424 -3.95 32.06 -0.74
CA CYS A 424 -4.69 32.16 -2.01
C CYS A 424 -4.02 31.37 -3.15
N GLN A 425 -2.69 31.32 -3.20
CA GLN A 425 -1.97 30.49 -4.19
C GLN A 425 -2.15 28.99 -3.93
N THR A 426 -2.18 28.58 -2.67
CA THR A 426 -2.34 27.16 -2.30
C THR A 426 -3.79 26.72 -2.50
N GLU A 427 -4.72 27.54 -2.05
CA GLU A 427 -6.15 27.35 -2.24
C GLU A 427 -6.53 27.35 -3.72
N SER A 428 -5.88 28.14 -4.59
CA SER A 428 -6.17 28.06 -6.03
C SER A 428 -5.84 26.70 -6.62
N VAL A 429 -4.72 26.09 -6.23
CA VAL A 429 -4.35 24.73 -6.66
C VAL A 429 -5.34 23.69 -6.10
N TYR A 430 -5.75 23.84 -4.84
CA TYR A 430 -6.77 22.96 -4.26
C TYR A 430 -8.13 23.11 -4.94
N ARG A 431 -8.51 24.35 -5.29
CA ARG A 431 -9.75 24.65 -6.01
C ARG A 431 -9.75 24.05 -7.42
N ASP A 432 -8.63 24.12 -8.14
CA ASP A 432 -8.49 23.46 -9.44
C ASP A 432 -8.67 21.94 -9.29
N PHE A 433 -8.03 21.34 -8.28
CA PHE A 433 -8.22 19.92 -7.94
C PHE A 433 -9.68 19.57 -7.62
N VAL A 434 -10.39 20.44 -6.87
CA VAL A 434 -11.81 20.29 -6.54
C VAL A 434 -12.67 20.29 -7.81
N TYR A 435 -12.45 21.25 -8.73
CA TYR A 435 -13.23 21.33 -9.97
C TYR A 435 -12.96 20.17 -10.93
N GLU A 436 -11.72 19.68 -10.97
CA GLU A 436 -11.37 18.54 -11.79
C GLU A 436 -11.99 17.23 -11.28
N ASN A 437 -12.16 17.08 -9.96
CA ASN A 437 -12.43 15.76 -9.36
C ASN A 437 -13.76 15.64 -8.59
N TYR A 438 -14.30 16.72 -8.01
CA TYR A 438 -15.52 16.66 -7.17
C TYR A 438 -16.78 17.17 -7.83
N THR A 439 -16.65 18.06 -8.81
CA THR A 439 -17.82 18.63 -9.51
C THR A 439 -18.21 17.84 -10.75
N GLN A 440 -17.56 16.70 -10.99
CA GLN A 440 -17.84 15.82 -12.12
C GLN A 440 -19.05 14.92 -11.81
N THR A 441 -20.02 14.89 -12.71
CA THR A 441 -21.15 13.96 -12.66
C THR A 441 -21.54 13.55 -14.08
N ASP A 442 -22.22 12.41 -14.24
CA ASP A 442 -22.57 11.90 -15.56
C ASP A 442 -23.67 12.75 -16.22
N ALA A 443 -23.75 12.69 -17.55
CA ALA A 443 -24.65 13.53 -18.33
C ALA A 443 -26.13 13.32 -18.00
N ASP A 444 -26.53 12.10 -17.62
CA ASP A 444 -27.91 11.78 -17.27
C ASP A 444 -28.25 12.38 -15.90
N THR A 445 -27.33 12.31 -14.93
CA THR A 445 -27.47 12.98 -13.62
C THR A 445 -27.51 14.50 -13.77
N VAL A 446 -26.65 15.11 -14.60
CA VAL A 446 -26.72 16.56 -14.88
C VAL A 446 -28.09 16.95 -15.43
N LYS A 447 -28.58 16.18 -16.41
CA LYS A 447 -29.89 16.43 -17.01
C LYS A 447 -31.01 16.34 -15.98
N LEU A 448 -30.99 15.32 -15.13
CA LEU A 448 -31.97 15.14 -14.07
C LEU A 448 -31.91 16.27 -13.02
N MET A 449 -30.70 16.70 -12.64
CA MET A 449 -30.52 17.82 -11.71
C MET A 449 -31.08 19.13 -12.29
N ASN A 450 -30.86 19.39 -13.57
CA ASN A 450 -31.43 20.56 -14.24
C ASN A 450 -32.96 20.49 -14.27
N GLU A 451 -33.53 19.35 -14.66
CA GLU A 451 -34.98 19.16 -14.70
C GLU A 451 -35.64 19.33 -13.32
N ILE A 452 -35.01 18.81 -12.26
CA ILE A 452 -35.58 18.88 -10.91
C ILE A 452 -35.39 20.26 -10.26
N PHE A 453 -34.20 20.85 -10.38
CA PHE A 453 -33.82 22.01 -9.55
C PHE A 453 -33.75 23.32 -10.33
N TRP A 454 -33.41 23.30 -11.62
CA TRP A 454 -32.91 24.48 -12.31
C TRP A 454 -33.75 24.96 -13.50
N ASP A 455 -34.62 24.13 -14.08
CA ASP A 455 -35.44 24.50 -15.24
C ASP A 455 -36.34 25.73 -14.97
N ASP A 456 -36.86 25.85 -13.75
CA ASP A 456 -37.68 26.99 -13.30
C ASP A 456 -36.88 28.03 -12.48
N TYR A 457 -35.56 27.90 -12.39
CA TYR A 457 -34.73 28.80 -11.61
C TYR A 457 -34.38 30.06 -12.41
N ASP A 458 -34.61 31.23 -11.82
CA ASP A 458 -34.20 32.51 -12.41
C ASP A 458 -32.68 32.72 -12.22
N PRO A 459 -31.87 32.68 -13.29
CA PRO A 459 -30.44 32.82 -13.19
C PRO A 459 -29.99 34.25 -12.84
N GLU A 460 -30.87 35.26 -12.88
CA GLU A 460 -30.54 36.61 -12.38
C GLU A 460 -30.49 36.67 -10.84
N SER A 461 -30.88 35.59 -10.14
CA SER A 461 -30.75 35.46 -8.68
C SER A 461 -29.37 34.89 -8.29
N ASP A 462 -28.36 35.73 -8.36
CA ASP A 462 -26.94 35.33 -8.49
C ASP A 462 -26.20 35.02 -7.16
N GLY A 463 -26.85 34.34 -6.22
CA GLY A 463 -26.26 34.05 -4.90
C GLY A 463 -26.42 32.60 -4.44
N ILE A 464 -25.41 32.09 -3.71
CA ILE A 464 -25.43 30.75 -3.06
C ILE A 464 -26.71 30.56 -2.23
N TYR A 465 -27.21 31.61 -1.59
CA TYR A 465 -28.45 31.58 -0.82
C TYR A 465 -29.70 31.36 -1.66
N SER A 466 -29.76 31.94 -2.85
CA SER A 466 -30.87 31.75 -3.79
C SER A 466 -30.90 30.31 -4.28
N ALA A 467 -29.74 29.78 -4.70
CA ALA A 467 -29.58 28.38 -5.10
C ALA A 467 -29.96 27.41 -3.97
N LEU A 468 -29.49 27.66 -2.76
CA LEU A 468 -29.82 26.83 -1.58
C LEU A 468 -31.31 26.90 -1.23
N SER A 469 -31.93 28.08 -1.36
CA SER A 469 -33.38 28.26 -1.16
C SER A 469 -34.19 27.49 -2.20
N GLN A 470 -33.76 27.52 -3.47
CA GLN A 470 -34.37 26.75 -4.56
C GLN A 470 -34.34 25.25 -4.25
N VAL A 471 -33.16 24.70 -3.96
CA VAL A 471 -33.00 23.28 -3.63
C VAL A 471 -33.88 22.89 -2.46
N ARG A 472 -33.87 23.67 -1.37
CA ARG A 472 -34.72 23.40 -0.19
C ARG A 472 -36.21 23.45 -0.53
N THR A 473 -36.64 24.41 -1.33
CA THR A 473 -38.05 24.57 -1.73
C THR A 473 -38.51 23.39 -2.57
N VAL A 474 -37.71 23.01 -3.58
CA VAL A 474 -37.98 21.84 -4.42
C VAL A 474 -38.04 20.57 -3.57
N LEU A 475 -37.07 20.34 -2.68
CA LEU A 475 -37.07 19.17 -1.81
C LEU A 475 -38.27 19.15 -0.86
N ASN A 476 -38.62 20.28 -0.25
CA ASN A 476 -39.78 20.36 0.65
C ASN A 476 -41.11 20.08 -0.07
N ASN A 477 -41.23 20.48 -1.34
CA ASN A 477 -42.44 20.27 -2.13
C ASN A 477 -42.55 18.84 -2.68
N ASN A 478 -41.41 18.20 -2.99
CA ASN A 478 -41.38 16.93 -3.71
C ASN A 478 -41.01 15.72 -2.85
N VAL A 479 -40.37 15.93 -1.69
CA VAL A 479 -39.86 14.86 -0.83
C VAL A 479 -40.47 14.97 0.56
N LYS A 480 -40.71 13.82 1.20
CA LYS A 480 -41.15 13.75 2.60
C LYS A 480 -40.09 13.07 3.43
N TYR A 481 -39.69 13.71 4.52
CA TYR A 481 -38.83 13.07 5.51
C TYR A 481 -39.56 11.88 6.15
N VAL A 482 -38.84 10.76 6.27
CA VAL A 482 -39.30 9.57 6.98
C VAL A 482 -38.21 9.20 7.97
N GLU A 483 -38.55 9.14 9.25
CA GLU A 483 -37.59 8.84 10.32
C GLU A 483 -36.89 7.50 10.08
N LYS A 484 -37.64 6.49 9.64
CA LYS A 484 -37.11 5.19 9.23
C LYS A 484 -37.17 5.09 7.71
N PRO A 485 -36.11 5.48 6.99
CA PRO A 485 -36.12 5.38 5.54
C PRO A 485 -36.26 3.92 5.12
N MET A 486 -37.00 3.67 4.04
CA MET A 486 -36.94 2.38 3.37
C MET A 486 -35.50 2.16 2.88
N ALA A 487 -35.07 0.90 2.79
CA ALA A 487 -33.78 0.60 2.18
C ALA A 487 -33.72 1.25 0.79
N ALA A 488 -32.60 1.90 0.47
CA ALA A 488 -32.45 2.49 -0.86
C ALA A 488 -32.58 1.37 -1.90
N PRO A 489 -33.29 1.62 -3.03
CA PRO A 489 -33.52 0.60 -4.04
C PRO A 489 -32.18 0.04 -4.56
N GLU A 490 -32.15 -1.27 -4.82
CA GLU A 490 -31.04 -1.91 -5.50
C GLU A 490 -31.01 -1.45 -6.97
N SER A 491 -29.87 -0.92 -7.41
CA SER A 491 -29.60 -0.45 -8.77
C SER A 491 -29.27 -1.57 -9.74
#